data_AF-K5VQI6-F1
#
_entry.id   AF-K5VQI6-F1
#
_cell.length_a   1.000
_cell.length_b   1.000
_cell.length_c   1.000
_cell.angle_alpha   90.00
_cell.angle_beta   90.00
_cell.angle_gamma   90.00
#
_symmetry.space_group_name_H-M   'P 1'
#
loop_
_entity.id
_entity.type
_entity.pdbx_description
1 polymer ?
#
loop_
_entity_poly.entity_id
_entity_poly.type
_entity_poly.pdbx_seq_one_letter_code
_entity_poly.pdbx_strand_id
1 'polypeptide(L)'
;QHSIMTEDAELMSVDAVESTQNIYLPSSFLGFNCWASEQIADSLAIAAQYGTLMFFITMTCNLQWPEIQSQLQLEQSFAQIPLVIICVFKQMLKQFEQLFPTMFPNAGHLVYLIHSIEFQK
;
A
#
# COMPACT_ATOMS: atom_id res chain seq x y z
N GLN A 1 -20.00 -11.80 0.81
CA GLN A 1 -19.89 -12.05 -0.65
C GLN A 1 -21.19 -12.58 -1.23
N HIS A 2 -21.85 -13.59 -0.63
CA HIS A 2 -23.19 -14.02 -1.06
C HIS A 2 -24.24 -12.89 -1.09
N SER A 3 -24.25 -11.99 -0.10
CA SER A 3 -25.25 -10.90 -0.01
C SER A 3 -25.23 -9.90 -1.17
N ILE A 4 -24.05 -9.62 -1.73
CA ILE A 4 -23.88 -8.62 -2.80
C ILE A 4 -24.34 -9.21 -4.14
N MET A 5 -24.06 -10.49 -4.36
CA MET A 5 -24.44 -11.20 -5.58
C MET A 5 -25.96 -11.34 -5.71
N THR A 6 -26.68 -11.43 -4.59
CA THR A 6 -28.15 -11.52 -4.59
C THR A 6 -28.80 -10.17 -4.93
N GLU A 7 -28.29 -9.07 -4.37
CA GLU A 7 -28.80 -7.72 -4.65
C GLU A 7 -28.56 -7.32 -6.12
N ASP A 8 -27.38 -7.65 -6.68
CA ASP A 8 -27.06 -7.37 -8.08
C ASP A 8 -27.92 -8.20 -9.05
N ALA A 9 -28.29 -9.43 -8.69
CA ALA A 9 -29.16 -10.29 -9.50
C ALA A 9 -30.60 -9.75 -9.57
N GLU A 10 -31.13 -9.25 -8.44
CA GLU A 10 -32.45 -8.63 -8.37
C GLU A 10 -32.53 -7.35 -9.22
N LEU A 11 -31.47 -6.53 -9.21
CA LEU A 11 -31.41 -5.30 -10.01
C LEU A 11 -31.40 -5.57 -11.52
N MET A 12 -30.80 -6.69 -11.94
CA MET A 12 -30.65 -7.07 -13.35
C MET A 12 -31.82 -7.93 -13.88
N SER A 13 -32.83 -8.23 -13.05
CA SER A 13 -33.97 -9.09 -13.41
C SER A 13 -33.55 -10.47 -13.95
N VAL A 14 -32.52 -11.08 -13.34
CA VAL A 14 -32.05 -12.42 -13.70
C VAL A 14 -32.19 -13.35 -12.48
N ASP A 15 -32.94 -14.44 -12.63
CA ASP A 15 -33.34 -15.34 -11.53
C ASP A 15 -32.17 -16.11 -10.87
N ALA A 16 -31.02 -16.21 -11.54
CA ALA A 16 -29.77 -16.70 -10.96
C ALA A 16 -28.58 -16.32 -11.85
N VAL A 17 -27.52 -15.78 -11.26
CA VAL A 17 -26.21 -15.70 -11.92
C VAL A 17 -25.65 -17.13 -11.92
N GLU A 18 -25.64 -17.77 -13.08
CA GLU A 18 -24.92 -19.02 -13.30
C GLU A 18 -23.48 -18.83 -12.80
N SER A 19 -22.93 -19.81 -12.07
CA SER A 19 -21.57 -19.75 -11.51
C SER A 19 -20.54 -19.74 -12.64
N THR A 20 -20.40 -18.57 -13.24
CA THR A 20 -19.55 -18.32 -14.38
C THR A 20 -18.12 -18.31 -13.86
N GLN A 21 -17.42 -19.38 -14.23
CA GLN A 21 -15.98 -19.46 -14.43
C GLN A 21 -15.16 -18.45 -13.64
N ASN A 22 -14.54 -18.93 -12.57
CA ASN A 22 -13.27 -18.47 -12.01
C ASN A 22 -12.82 -17.11 -12.56
N ILE A 23 -13.42 -16.03 -12.04
CA ILE A 23 -13.15 -14.68 -12.53
C ILE A 23 -11.72 -14.35 -12.08
N TYR A 24 -10.75 -14.64 -12.94
CA TYR A 24 -9.36 -14.29 -12.72
C TYR A 24 -9.22 -12.77 -12.92
N LEU A 25 -9.09 -12.07 -11.81
CA LEU A 25 -8.71 -10.67 -11.85
C LEU A 25 -7.26 -10.58 -12.36
N PRO A 26 -6.98 -9.66 -13.31
CA PRO A 26 -5.62 -9.45 -13.79
C PRO A 26 -4.74 -8.98 -12.64
N SER A 27 -3.43 -9.24 -12.74
CA SER A 27 -2.46 -8.83 -11.74
C SER A 27 -2.33 -7.32 -11.58
N SER A 28 -2.87 -6.53 -12.52
CA SER A 28 -3.04 -5.09 -12.39
C SER A 28 -4.06 -4.66 -11.32
N PHE A 29 -4.87 -5.58 -10.78
CA PHE A 29 -5.85 -5.28 -9.75
C PHE A 29 -5.17 -5.15 -8.38
N LEU A 30 -5.04 -3.91 -7.90
CA LEU A 30 -4.36 -3.59 -6.65
C LEU A 30 -5.02 -4.26 -5.44
N GLY A 31 -4.21 -4.82 -4.54
CA GLY A 31 -4.68 -5.42 -3.29
C GLY A 31 -5.17 -6.86 -3.40
N PHE A 32 -5.06 -7.49 -4.57
CA PHE A 32 -5.33 -8.92 -4.75
C PHE A 32 -4.06 -9.77 -4.67
N ASN A 33 -4.24 -11.07 -4.39
CA ASN A 33 -3.12 -12.03 -4.24
C ASN A 33 -2.24 -12.10 -5.48
N CYS A 34 -2.83 -12.02 -6.68
CA CYS A 34 -2.06 -12.03 -7.93
C CYS A 34 -1.14 -10.81 -8.06
N TRP A 35 -1.62 -9.61 -7.71
CA TRP A 35 -0.78 -8.40 -7.69
C TRP A 35 0.36 -8.55 -6.69
N ALA A 36 0.07 -9.00 -5.46
CA ALA A 36 1.11 -9.20 -4.45
C ALA A 36 2.16 -10.24 -4.88
N SER A 37 1.74 -11.34 -5.50
CA SER A 37 2.66 -12.35 -6.03
C SER A 37 3.58 -11.78 -7.12
N GLU A 38 3.06 -10.92 -8.00
CA GLU A 38 3.86 -10.28 -9.05
C GLU A 38 4.87 -9.28 -8.46
N GLN A 39 4.45 -8.44 -7.52
CA GLN A 39 5.36 -7.52 -6.83
C GLN A 39 6.48 -8.24 -6.07
N ILE A 40 6.18 -9.39 -5.44
CA ILE A 40 7.18 -10.23 -4.80
C ILE A 40 8.15 -10.80 -5.83
N ALA A 41 7.65 -11.33 -6.96
CA ALA A 41 8.47 -11.88 -8.02
C ALA A 41 9.43 -10.82 -8.60
N ASP A 42 8.93 -9.62 -8.88
CA ASP A 42 9.73 -8.50 -9.39
C ASP A 42 10.80 -8.08 -8.37
N SER A 43 10.43 -7.97 -7.09
CA SER A 43 11.35 -7.63 -6.02
C SER A 43 12.48 -8.65 -5.88
N LEU A 44 12.15 -9.94 -5.98
CA LEU A 44 13.13 -11.03 -5.95
C LEU A 44 14.01 -11.03 -7.21
N ALA A 45 13.48 -10.69 -8.38
CA ALA A 45 14.27 -10.57 -9.60
C ALA A 45 15.29 -9.43 -9.50
N ILE A 46 14.90 -8.27 -8.95
CA ILE A 46 15.81 -7.16 -8.68
C ILE A 46 16.90 -7.60 -7.69
N ALA A 47 16.53 -8.26 -6.59
CA ALA A 47 17.50 -8.75 -5.60
C ALA A 47 18.44 -9.83 -6.21
N ALA A 48 17.94 -10.70 -7.09
CA ALA A 48 18.78 -11.68 -7.79
C ALA A 48 19.78 -11.01 -8.73
N GLN A 49 19.41 -9.89 -9.36
CA GLN A 49 20.27 -9.16 -10.30
C GLN A 49 21.32 -8.27 -9.60
N TYR A 50 20.92 -7.55 -8.55
CA TYR A 50 21.75 -6.53 -7.90
C TYR A 50 22.35 -6.99 -6.56
N GLY A 51 21.97 -8.17 -6.06
CA GLY A 51 22.52 -8.77 -4.84
C GLY A 51 21.65 -8.61 -3.60
N THR A 52 22.23 -8.89 -2.44
CA THR A 52 21.52 -8.89 -1.16
C THR A 52 21.20 -7.48 -0.67
N LEU A 53 20.03 -7.32 -0.05
CA LEU A 53 19.61 -6.09 0.62
C LEU A 53 20.59 -5.70 1.73
N MET A 54 21.05 -4.44 1.71
CA MET A 54 21.87 -3.88 2.79
C MET A 54 21.05 -3.35 3.97
N PHE A 55 19.85 -2.81 3.70
CA PHE A 55 18.97 -2.22 4.70
C PHE A 55 17.57 -2.82 4.62
N PHE A 56 16.96 -3.03 5.78
CA PHE A 56 15.55 -3.38 5.94
C PHE A 56 14.93 -2.43 6.97
N ILE A 57 14.09 -1.51 6.51
CA ILE A 57 13.61 -0.37 7.30
C ILE A 57 12.09 -0.37 7.30
N THR A 58 11.51 -0.27 8.50
CA THR A 58 10.07 -0.15 8.70
C THR A 58 9.75 1.25 9.18
N MET A 59 8.91 1.98 8.43
CA MET A 59 8.39 3.28 8.84
C MET A 59 6.93 3.12 9.28
N THR A 60 6.66 3.35 10.56
CA THR A 60 5.31 3.30 11.11
C THR A 60 4.70 4.71 11.12
N CYS A 61 3.44 4.82 10.71
CA CYS A 61 2.73 6.10 10.78
C CYS A 61 2.51 6.51 12.26
N ASN A 62 2.88 7.74 12.61
CA ASN A 62 2.64 8.29 13.94
C ASN A 62 1.55 9.37 13.88
N LEU A 63 0.42 9.13 14.56
CA LEU A 63 -0.71 10.06 14.63
C LEU A 63 -0.41 11.34 15.43
N GLN A 64 0.66 11.34 16.22
CA GLN A 64 1.09 12.50 17.01
C GLN A 64 1.94 13.50 16.20
N TRP A 65 2.18 13.26 14.91
CA TRP A 65 2.89 14.23 14.08
C TRP A 65 2.14 15.58 14.04
N PRO A 66 2.87 16.70 14.22
CA PRO A 66 2.24 18.03 14.29
C PRO A 66 1.48 18.37 13.00
N GLU A 67 1.92 17.85 11.85
CA GLU A 67 1.23 17.99 10.57
C GLU A 67 -0.18 17.39 10.61
N ILE A 68 -0.34 16.23 11.26
CA ILE A 68 -1.65 15.58 11.42
C ILE A 68 -2.48 16.31 12.48
N GLN A 69 -1.87 16.61 13.64
CA GLN A 69 -2.57 17.28 14.73
C GLN A 69 -3.08 18.67 14.35
N SER A 70 -2.34 19.40 13.51
CA SER A 70 -2.74 20.73 13.04
C SER A 70 -4.03 20.73 12.21
N GLN A 71 -4.37 19.61 11.58
CA GLN A 71 -5.55 19.47 10.73
C GLN A 71 -6.76 18.91 11.49
N LEU A 72 -6.56 18.49 12.73
CA LEU A 72 -7.59 17.86 13.54
C LEU A 72 -8.43 18.94 14.23
N GLN A 73 -9.74 18.99 13.96
CA GLN A 73 -10.63 19.91 14.65
C GLN A 73 -10.92 19.43 16.08
N LEU A 74 -11.36 20.34 16.96
CA LEU A 74 -11.84 19.95 18.29
C LEU A 74 -12.89 18.84 18.15
N GLU A 75 -12.65 17.72 18.85
CA GLU A 75 -13.50 16.52 18.90
C GLU A 75 -13.46 15.57 17.68
N GLN A 76 -12.63 15.82 16.67
CA GLN A 76 -12.46 14.85 15.58
C GLN A 76 -11.53 13.70 15.95
N SER A 77 -11.86 12.49 15.53
CA SER A 77 -10.99 11.31 15.65
C SER A 77 -10.11 11.17 14.40
N PHE A 78 -8.91 10.61 14.56
CA PHE A 78 -8.01 10.28 13.44
C PHE A 78 -8.69 9.41 12.36
N ALA A 79 -9.65 8.57 12.75
CA ALA A 79 -10.44 7.76 11.83
C ALA A 79 -11.32 8.59 10.88
N GLN A 80 -11.60 9.84 11.20
CA GLN A 80 -12.43 10.74 10.40
C GLN A 80 -11.62 11.54 9.37
N ILE A 81 -10.29 11.56 9.49
CA ILE A 81 -9.38 12.26 8.56
C ILE A 81 -8.32 11.31 7.93
N PRO A 82 -8.68 10.12 7.43
CA PRO A 82 -7.71 9.14 6.93
C PRO A 82 -6.89 9.70 5.76
N LEU A 83 -7.49 10.56 4.91
CA LEU A 83 -6.78 11.19 3.79
C LEU A 83 -5.61 12.07 4.25
N VAL A 84 -5.78 12.83 5.33
CA VAL A 84 -4.72 13.68 5.87
C VAL A 84 -3.56 12.81 6.34
N ILE A 85 -3.86 11.76 7.10
CA ILE A 85 -2.86 10.82 7.61
C ILE A 85 -2.09 10.16 6.46
N ILE A 86 -2.79 9.70 5.42
CA ILE A 86 -2.19 9.12 4.21
C ILE A 86 -1.28 10.13 3.50
N CYS A 87 -1.73 11.37 3.33
CA CYS A 87 -0.95 12.42 2.68
C CYS A 87 0.32 12.76 3.47
N VAL A 88 0.21 12.93 4.79
CA VAL A 88 1.36 13.21 5.65
C VAL A 88 2.35 12.04 5.61
N PHE A 89 1.86 10.79 5.74
CA PHE A 89 2.72 9.61 5.66
C PHE A 89 3.45 9.51 4.32
N LYS A 90 2.75 9.75 3.20
CA LYS A 90 3.36 9.77 1.85
C LYS A 90 4.43 10.86 1.74
N GLN A 91 4.20 12.03 2.33
CA GLN A 91 5.17 13.11 2.34
C GLN A 91 6.42 12.76 3.15
N MET A 92 6.23 12.16 4.34
CA MET A 92 7.33 11.68 5.18
C MET A 92 8.15 10.58 4.49
N LEU A 93 7.48 9.63 3.82
CA LEU A 93 8.16 8.58 3.05
C LEU A 93 9.02 9.18 1.95
N LYS A 94 8.47 10.12 1.17
CA LYS A 94 9.21 10.78 0.09
C LYS A 94 10.41 11.57 0.60
N GLN A 95 10.27 12.26 1.73
CA GLN A 95 11.38 12.97 2.37
C GLN A 95 12.46 11.99 2.84
N PHE A 96 12.05 10.86 3.43
CA PHE A 96 12.96 9.81 3.84
C PHE A 96 13.77 9.28 2.65
N GLU A 97 13.12 8.93 1.53
CA GLU A 97 13.78 8.45 0.31
C GLU A 97 14.81 9.44 -0.24
N GLN A 98 14.48 10.74 -0.21
CA GLN A 98 15.39 11.80 -0.68
C GLN A 98 16.60 11.99 0.24
N LEU A 99 16.38 11.88 1.56
CA LEU A 99 17.43 12.07 2.56
C LEU A 99 18.25 10.79 2.80
N PHE A 100 17.72 9.63 2.45
CA PHE A 100 18.35 8.33 2.73
C PHE A 100 19.81 8.23 2.25
N PRO A 101 20.18 8.64 1.01
CA PRO A 101 21.57 8.60 0.57
C PRO A 101 22.49 9.54 1.38
N THR A 102 21.94 10.62 1.94
CA THR A 102 22.71 11.59 2.74
C THR A 102 22.89 11.16 4.19
N MET A 103 21.96 10.38 4.74
CA MET A 103 22.03 9.88 6.12
C MET A 103 23.13 8.82 6.29
N PHE A 104 23.45 8.07 5.24
CA PHE A 104 24.41 6.97 5.29
C PHE A 104 25.55 7.16 4.27
N PRO A 105 26.43 8.17 4.44
CA PRO A 105 27.48 8.47 3.47
C PRO A 105 28.48 7.32 3.28
N ASN A 106 28.64 6.46 4.27
CA ASN A 106 29.54 5.31 4.25
C ASN A 106 28.92 4.05 3.60
N ALA A 107 27.62 4.06 3.30
CA ALA A 107 26.92 2.90 2.73
C ALA A 107 27.12 2.76 1.21
N GLY A 108 27.74 3.74 0.56
CA GLY A 108 27.89 3.77 -0.89
C GLY A 108 26.64 4.30 -1.60
N HIS A 109 26.53 4.02 -2.90
CA HIS A 109 25.44 4.50 -3.73
C HIS A 109 24.21 3.59 -3.66
N LEU A 110 23.02 4.20 -3.66
CA LEU A 110 21.75 3.48 -3.72
C LEU A 110 21.59 2.82 -5.10
N VAL A 111 21.65 1.49 -5.17
CA VAL A 111 21.50 0.73 -6.43
C VAL A 111 20.02 0.46 -6.75
N TYR A 112 19.26 0.04 -5.76
CA TYR A 112 17.83 -0.20 -5.89
C TYR A 112 17.13 0.08 -4.56
N LEU A 113 15.88 0.51 -4.63
CA LEU A 113 15.00 0.73 -3.50
C LEU A 113 13.66 0.05 -3.80
N ILE A 114 13.22 -0.81 -2.88
CA ILE A 114 11.92 -1.47 -2.96
C ILE A 114 11.21 -1.13 -1.66
N HIS A 115 9.98 -0.61 -1.76
CA HIS A 115 9.15 -0.32 -0.60
C HIS A 115 7.75 -0.87 -0.80
N SER A 116 7.12 -1.27 0.29
CA SER A 116 5.71 -1.64 0.35
C SER A 116 5.03 -0.81 1.43
N ILE A 117 3.79 -0.41 1.19
CA ILE A 117 2.98 0.36 2.13
C ILE A 117 1.78 -0.49 2.50
N GLU A 118 1.63 -0.77 3.79
CA GLU A 118 0.51 -1.51 4.34
C GLU A 118 -0.36 -0.58 5.19
N PHE A 119 -1.69 -0.65 4.99
CA PHE A 119 -2.64 0.03 5.85
C PHE A 119 -3.09 -0.90 6.96
N GLN A 120 -2.90 -0.47 8.20
CA GLN A 120 -3.44 -1.17 9.36
C GLN A 120 -4.97 -0.96 9.42
N LYS A 121 -5.71 -2.02 9.73
CA LYS A 121 -7.16 -2.01 9.94
C LYS A 121 -7.54 -1.52 11.33
#